data_AF-A0A0N0PDW7-F1
#
_entry.id   AF-A0A0N0PDW7-F1
#
_cell.length_a   1.000
_cell.length_b   1.000
_cell.length_c   1.000
_cell.angle_alpha   90.00
_cell.angle_beta   90.00
_cell.angle_gamma   90.00
#
_symmetry.space_group_name_H-M   'P 1'
#
loop_
_entity.id
_entity.type
_entity.pdbx_description
1 polymer ?
#
loop_
_entity_poly.entity_id
_entity_poly.type
_entity_poly.pdbx_seq_one_letter_code
_entity_poly.pdbx_strand_id
1 'polypeptide(L)'
;MLHEEEQASKHILNNKYVGDQAEKAVLGVRACPLKRAILCVTSDPEMDKCIKMRIALKAAVLSPTLSCWRGHSARHCERAVAEGSADFTVLDAADMLHAAYKHRLVPFMQEVYTSGESWYYAVAVAKEQDPDTDLTYLRGKNTCHSGIGTAAGWIYPLAYLLSNGWIRYEK
;
A
#
# COMPACT_ATOMS: atom_id res chain seq x y z
N MET A 1 -11.85 -26.42 12.56
CA MET A 1 -11.61 -24.96 12.55
C MET A 1 -12.77 -24.17 11.95
N LEU A 2 -12.89 -23.94 10.63
CA LEU A 2 -13.98 -23.09 10.08
C LEU A 2 -15.39 -23.58 10.44
N HIS A 3 -15.60 -24.90 10.47
CA HIS A 3 -16.89 -25.49 10.85
C HIS A 3 -17.24 -25.29 12.33
N GLU A 4 -16.24 -25.28 13.21
CA GLU A 4 -16.43 -25.10 14.66
C GLU A 4 -16.67 -23.63 15.01
N GLU A 5 -15.97 -22.71 14.33
CA GLU A 5 -16.20 -21.26 14.47
C GLU A 5 -17.60 -20.87 13.96
N GLU A 6 -18.06 -21.48 12.87
CA GLU A 6 -19.41 -21.27 12.35
C GLU A 6 -20.49 -21.82 13.29
N GLN A 7 -20.24 -22.97 13.92
CA GLN A 7 -21.17 -23.61 14.85
C GLN A 7 -21.23 -22.87 16.20
N ALA A 8 -20.09 -22.42 16.73
CA ALA A 8 -20.02 -21.56 17.90
C ALA A 8 -20.72 -20.22 17.67
N SER A 9 -20.53 -19.63 16.48
CA SER A 9 -21.22 -18.40 16.08
C SER A 9 -22.75 -18.55 16.05
N LYS A 10 -23.25 -19.63 15.43
CA LYS A 10 -24.70 -19.91 15.39
C LYS A 10 -25.27 -20.14 16.80
N HIS A 11 -24.51 -20.77 17.69
CA HIS A 11 -24.92 -20.99 19.07
C HIS A 11 -24.97 -19.69 19.90
N ILE A 12 -24.07 -18.74 19.64
CA ILE A 12 -24.07 -17.43 20.32
C ILE A 12 -25.22 -16.55 19.81
N LEU A 13 -25.45 -16.52 18.50
CA LEU A 13 -26.51 -15.71 17.87
C LEU A 13 -27.91 -16.22 18.23
N ASN A 14 -28.11 -17.53 18.39
CA ASN A 14 -29.39 -18.12 18.80
C ASN A 14 -29.58 -18.20 20.33
N ASN A 15 -28.71 -17.57 21.12
CA ASN A 15 -28.83 -17.60 22.57
C ASN A 15 -29.96 -16.66 23.03
N LYS A 16 -30.93 -17.19 23.79
CA LYS A 16 -32.07 -16.45 24.38
C LYS A 16 -31.66 -15.23 25.21
N TYR A 17 -30.42 -15.16 25.70
CA TYR A 17 -29.88 -14.03 26.46
C TYR A 17 -29.27 -12.92 25.59
N VAL A 18 -28.99 -13.20 24.32
CA VAL A 18 -28.48 -12.23 23.34
C VAL A 18 -29.70 -11.64 22.64
N GLY A 19 -30.16 -10.47 23.09
CA GLY A 19 -31.33 -9.82 22.48
C GLY A 19 -31.08 -9.40 21.03
N ASP A 20 -32.15 -9.20 20.25
CA ASP A 20 -32.14 -8.87 18.81
C ASP A 20 -31.17 -7.74 18.43
N GLN A 21 -30.94 -6.79 19.34
CA GLN A 21 -30.03 -5.66 19.13
C GLN A 21 -28.56 -6.08 19.17
N ALA A 22 -28.20 -7.02 20.04
CA ALA A 22 -26.85 -7.59 20.10
C ALA A 22 -26.61 -8.53 18.91
N GLU A 23 -27.61 -9.31 18.50
CA GLU A 23 -27.53 -10.12 17.28
C GLU A 23 -27.30 -9.25 16.03
N LYS A 24 -28.09 -8.18 15.86
CA LYS A 24 -27.90 -7.19 14.77
C LYS A 24 -26.54 -6.51 14.83
N ALA A 25 -26.03 -6.21 16.02
CA ALA A 25 -24.70 -5.63 16.18
C ALA A 25 -23.60 -6.61 15.73
N VAL A 26 -23.68 -7.89 16.13
CA VAL A 26 -22.71 -8.92 15.73
C VAL A 26 -22.79 -9.20 14.23
N LEU A 27 -23.99 -9.30 13.66
CA LEU A 27 -24.18 -9.45 12.21
C LEU A 27 -23.70 -8.20 11.44
N GLY A 28 -23.87 -6.99 12.00
CA GLY A 28 -23.37 -5.74 11.44
C GLY A 28 -21.85 -5.66 11.40
N VAL A 29 -21.15 -6.18 12.41
CA VAL A 29 -19.68 -6.29 12.42
C VAL A 29 -19.19 -7.32 11.39
N ARG A 30 -19.96 -8.38 11.15
CA ARG A 30 -19.62 -9.44 10.19
C ARG A 30 -20.01 -9.11 8.75
N ALA A 31 -20.95 -8.20 8.55
CA ALA A 31 -21.37 -7.76 7.24
C ALA A 31 -20.37 -6.74 6.71
N CYS A 32 -19.64 -7.07 5.64
CA CYS A 32 -18.98 -6.05 4.85
C CYS A 32 -20.05 -5.29 4.06
N PRO A 33 -20.31 -4.00 4.33
CA PRO A 33 -21.32 -3.24 3.60
C PRO A 33 -20.92 -3.03 2.13
N LEU A 34 -19.62 -3.15 1.84
CA LEU A 34 -19.07 -3.03 0.50
C LEU A 34 -19.22 -4.36 -0.25
N LYS A 35 -19.85 -4.31 -1.41
CA LYS A 35 -20.01 -5.50 -2.28
C LYS A 35 -18.79 -5.75 -3.15
N ARG A 36 -18.07 -4.68 -3.50
CA ARG A 36 -16.91 -4.69 -4.41
C ARG A 36 -15.87 -3.71 -3.93
N ALA A 37 -14.60 -4.02 -4.18
CA ALA A 37 -13.49 -3.08 -4.03
C ALA A 37 -12.59 -3.15 -5.27
N ILE A 38 -12.19 -2.01 -5.82
CA ILE A 38 -11.38 -1.86 -7.03
C ILE A 38 -9.96 -1.45 -6.64
N LEU A 39 -9.00 -2.36 -6.84
CA LEU A 39 -7.59 -2.11 -6.64
C LEU A 39 -6.96 -1.57 -7.94
N CYS A 40 -6.35 -0.39 -7.86
CA CYS A 40 -5.53 0.16 -8.94
C CYS A 40 -4.11 -0.38 -8.91
N VAL A 41 -3.63 -0.87 -10.06
CA VAL A 41 -2.28 -1.41 -10.28
C VAL A 41 -1.59 -0.70 -11.45
N THR A 42 -0.27 -0.67 -11.45
CA THR A 42 0.54 0.17 -12.35
C THR A 42 1.34 -0.59 -13.39
N SER A 43 1.38 -1.92 -13.32
CA SER A 43 2.14 -2.77 -14.24
C SER A 43 1.35 -4.02 -14.65
N ASP A 44 1.76 -4.65 -15.76
CA ASP A 44 1.11 -5.88 -16.23
C ASP A 44 1.38 -7.07 -15.30
N PRO A 45 2.59 -7.22 -14.71
CA PRO A 45 2.81 -8.19 -13.63
C PRO A 45 1.93 -7.94 -12.40
N GLU A 46 1.72 -6.69 -11.99
CA GLU A 46 0.77 -6.38 -10.90
C GLU A 46 -0.68 -6.72 -11.29
N MET A 47 -1.07 -6.50 -12.54
CA MET A 47 -2.40 -6.86 -13.03
C MET A 47 -2.64 -8.37 -12.97
N ASP A 48 -1.67 -9.17 -13.40
CA ASP A 48 -1.72 -10.63 -13.27
C ASP A 48 -1.81 -11.07 -11.79
N LYS A 49 -0.98 -10.47 -10.92
CA LYS A 49 -1.02 -10.72 -9.48
C LYS A 49 -2.39 -10.34 -8.87
N CYS A 50 -2.96 -9.20 -9.25
CA CYS A 50 -4.27 -8.75 -8.79
C CYS A 50 -5.38 -9.72 -9.23
N ILE A 51 -5.33 -10.20 -10.47
CA ILE A 51 -6.31 -11.17 -10.99
C ILE A 51 -6.24 -12.49 -10.20
N LYS A 52 -5.03 -12.99 -9.93
CA LYS A 52 -4.81 -14.19 -9.10
C LYS A 52 -5.33 -13.98 -7.68
N MET A 53 -5.03 -12.84 -7.07
CA MET A 53 -5.52 -12.47 -5.74
C MET A 53 -7.06 -12.43 -5.70
N ARG A 54 -7.70 -11.80 -6.68
CA ARG A 54 -9.16 -11.78 -6.82
C ARG A 54 -9.76 -13.19 -6.84
N ILE A 55 -9.17 -14.10 -7.61
CA ILE A 55 -9.66 -15.48 -7.73
C ILE A 55 -9.51 -16.20 -6.37
N ALA A 56 -8.36 -16.07 -5.72
CA ALA A 56 -8.09 -16.70 -4.43
C ALA A 56 -9.03 -16.18 -3.33
N LEU A 57 -9.21 -14.86 -3.22
CA LEU A 57 -10.12 -14.24 -2.24
C LEU A 57 -11.57 -14.68 -2.47
N LYS A 58 -12.00 -14.76 -3.73
CA LYS A 58 -13.34 -15.25 -4.08
C LYS A 58 -13.52 -16.72 -3.71
N ALA A 59 -12.53 -17.56 -3.96
CA ALA A 59 -12.56 -18.98 -3.59
C ALA A 59 -12.62 -19.18 -2.07
N ALA A 60 -12.00 -18.27 -1.30
CA ALA A 60 -12.05 -18.24 0.16
C ALA A 60 -13.34 -17.62 0.73
N VAL A 61 -14.32 -17.26 -0.11
CA VAL A 61 -15.60 -16.65 0.29
C VAL A 61 -15.40 -15.34 1.08
N LEU A 62 -14.32 -14.62 0.78
CA LEU A 62 -14.04 -13.32 1.40
C LEU A 62 -14.80 -12.21 0.68
N SER A 63 -15.31 -11.25 1.46
CA SER A 63 -15.95 -10.04 0.98
C SER A 63 -15.10 -8.81 1.36
N PRO A 64 -15.07 -7.74 0.54
CA PRO A 64 -15.79 -7.54 -0.73
C PRO A 64 -15.18 -8.32 -1.91
N THR A 65 -15.93 -8.44 -3.00
CA THR A 65 -15.36 -8.99 -4.25
C THR A 65 -14.32 -8.02 -4.82
N LEU A 66 -13.09 -8.48 -5.04
CA LEU A 66 -12.03 -7.65 -5.61
C LEU A 66 -12.20 -7.47 -7.12
N SER A 67 -11.92 -6.27 -7.63
CA SER A 67 -11.72 -5.97 -9.04
C SER A 67 -10.37 -5.28 -9.24
N CYS A 68 -9.80 -5.38 -10.44
CA CYS A 68 -8.51 -4.82 -10.77
C CYS A 68 -8.67 -3.74 -11.84
N TRP A 69 -7.99 -2.60 -11.66
CA TRP A 69 -7.99 -1.49 -12.60
C TRP A 69 -6.54 -1.11 -12.93
N ARG A 70 -6.24 -0.91 -14.21
CA ARG A 70 -4.86 -0.70 -14.69
C ARG A 70 -4.60 0.79 -14.94
N GLY A 71 -3.84 1.41 -14.05
CA GLY A 71 -3.34 2.77 -14.20
C GLY A 71 -1.95 2.81 -14.83
N HIS A 72 -1.54 3.92 -15.41
CA HIS A 72 -0.24 4.04 -16.11
C HIS A 72 0.94 4.37 -15.19
N SER A 73 0.66 4.83 -13.97
CA SER A 73 1.65 5.22 -12.95
C SER A 73 0.97 5.34 -11.59
N ALA A 74 1.76 5.45 -10.51
CA ALA A 74 1.26 5.73 -9.17
C ALA A 74 0.39 7.00 -9.15
N ARG A 75 0.85 8.08 -9.79
CA ARG A 75 0.10 9.34 -9.93
C ARG A 75 -1.23 9.18 -10.68
N HIS A 76 -1.28 8.28 -11.67
CA HIS A 76 -2.55 7.96 -12.34
C HIS A 76 -3.49 7.19 -11.41
N CYS A 77 -2.96 6.23 -10.63
CA CYS A 77 -3.75 5.53 -9.62
C CYS A 77 -4.27 6.46 -8.52
N GLU A 78 -3.47 7.40 -8.02
CA GLU A 78 -3.90 8.43 -7.06
C GLU A 78 -5.11 9.21 -7.59
N ARG A 79 -5.02 9.68 -8.84
CA ARG A 79 -6.12 10.39 -9.49
C ARG A 79 -7.34 9.50 -9.66
N ALA A 80 -7.15 8.26 -10.12
CA ALA A 80 -8.24 7.31 -10.30
C ALA A 80 -8.98 7.02 -8.99
N VAL A 81 -8.27 6.97 -7.85
CA VAL A 81 -8.88 6.84 -6.52
C VAL A 81 -9.63 8.12 -6.14
N ALA A 82 -9.02 9.29 -6.34
CA ALA A 82 -9.64 10.58 -6.03
C ALA A 82 -10.93 10.83 -6.84
N GLU A 83 -10.98 10.35 -8.09
CA GLU A 83 -12.10 10.50 -9.02
C GLU A 83 -13.13 9.35 -8.92
N GLY A 84 -12.86 8.32 -8.11
CA GLY A 84 -13.77 7.18 -7.92
C GLY A 84 -13.76 6.14 -9.06
N SER A 85 -12.76 6.18 -9.94
CA SER A 85 -12.51 5.13 -10.94
C SER A 85 -11.89 3.87 -10.33
N ALA A 86 -11.16 4.03 -9.22
CA ALA A 86 -10.67 2.95 -8.36
C ALA A 86 -10.99 3.27 -6.90
N ASP A 87 -11.01 2.27 -6.03
CA ASP A 87 -11.33 2.45 -4.61
C ASP A 87 -10.07 2.62 -3.76
N PHE A 88 -8.99 1.91 -4.11
CA PHE A 88 -7.72 1.99 -3.40
C PHE A 88 -6.54 1.59 -4.30
N THR A 89 -5.34 1.91 -3.83
CA THR A 89 -4.07 1.54 -4.47
C THR A 89 -2.99 1.42 -3.40
N VAL A 90 -1.89 0.75 -3.73
CA VAL A 90 -0.72 0.64 -2.84
C VAL A 90 0.29 1.69 -3.30
N LEU A 91 0.73 2.55 -2.39
CA LEU A 91 1.66 3.64 -2.67
C LEU A 91 2.88 3.50 -1.77
N ASP A 92 4.04 3.85 -2.30
CA ASP A 92 5.21 4.13 -1.47
C ASP A 92 4.95 5.35 -0.55
N ALA A 93 5.71 5.47 0.54
CA ALA A 93 5.51 6.51 1.54
C ALA A 93 5.51 7.95 0.96
N ALA A 94 6.39 8.23 -0.01
CA ALA A 94 6.43 9.56 -0.63
C ALA A 94 5.27 9.80 -1.60
N ASP A 95 4.82 8.75 -2.29
CA ASP A 95 3.63 8.82 -3.14
C ASP A 95 2.36 9.00 -2.30
N MET A 96 2.26 8.34 -1.15
CA MET A 96 1.16 8.56 -0.21
C MET A 96 1.16 10.00 0.33
N LEU A 97 2.33 10.57 0.66
CA LEU A 97 2.43 11.98 1.07
C LEU A 97 1.91 12.92 -0.04
N HIS A 98 2.32 12.68 -1.28
CA HIS A 98 1.84 13.44 -2.43
C HIS A 98 0.33 13.28 -2.62
N ALA A 99 -0.20 12.06 -2.54
CA ALA A 99 -1.61 11.75 -2.67
C ALA A 99 -2.47 12.42 -1.59
N ALA A 100 -2.01 12.39 -0.34
CA ALA A 100 -2.68 13.07 0.78
C ALA A 100 -2.73 14.59 0.56
N TYR A 101 -1.61 15.19 0.16
CA TYR A 101 -1.54 16.62 -0.08
C TYR A 101 -2.37 17.07 -1.30
N LYS A 102 -2.24 16.36 -2.43
CA LYS A 102 -2.82 16.77 -3.71
C LYS A 102 -4.29 16.36 -3.87
N HIS A 103 -4.65 15.20 -3.37
CA HIS A 103 -5.94 14.55 -3.60
C HIS A 103 -6.74 14.29 -2.32
N ARG A 104 -6.21 14.67 -1.14
CA ARG A 104 -6.84 14.42 0.18
C ARG A 104 -7.12 12.93 0.43
N LEU A 105 -6.32 12.06 -0.17
CA LEU A 105 -6.40 10.63 0.10
C LEU A 105 -5.88 10.34 1.51
N VAL A 106 -6.42 9.31 2.15
CA VAL A 106 -6.04 8.89 3.50
C VAL A 106 -5.52 7.45 3.47
N PRO A 107 -4.44 7.13 4.18
CA PRO A 107 -4.02 5.75 4.34
C PRO A 107 -4.98 5.04 5.32
N PHE A 108 -5.40 3.81 4.98
CA PHE A 108 -6.23 2.99 5.86
C PHE A 108 -5.60 1.62 6.18
N MET A 109 -4.54 1.25 5.47
CA MET A 109 -3.73 0.05 5.68
C MET A 109 -2.27 0.39 5.40
N GLN A 110 -1.36 -0.35 6.03
CA GLN A 110 0.08 -0.23 5.82
C GLN A 110 0.71 -1.63 5.74
N GLU A 111 1.80 -1.76 4.98
CA GLU A 111 2.59 -2.98 4.97
C GLU A 111 3.38 -3.10 6.28
N VAL A 112 3.45 -4.32 6.80
CA VAL A 112 4.29 -4.67 7.96
C VAL A 112 5.31 -5.69 7.48
N TYR A 113 6.58 -5.40 7.69
CA TYR A 113 7.69 -6.22 7.23
C TYR A 113 7.91 -7.41 8.16
N THR A 114 8.75 -8.35 7.73
CA THR A 114 9.06 -9.58 8.49
C THR A 114 9.69 -9.32 9.86
N SER A 115 10.28 -8.13 10.06
CA SER A 115 10.76 -7.65 11.36
C SER A 115 9.63 -7.31 12.36
N GLY A 116 8.37 -7.27 11.90
CA GLY A 116 7.23 -6.75 12.65
C GLY A 116 7.09 -5.23 12.58
N GLU A 117 8.02 -4.55 11.91
CA GLU A 117 8.03 -3.09 11.79
C GLU A 117 7.20 -2.64 10.58
N SER A 118 6.56 -1.47 10.70
CA SER A 118 5.81 -0.80 9.63
C SER A 118 6.64 0.25 8.89
N TRP A 119 7.95 0.27 9.14
CA TRP A 119 8.89 1.23 8.58
C TRP A 119 10.15 0.49 8.13
N TYR A 120 10.92 1.14 7.24
CA TYR A 120 12.16 0.60 6.72
C TYR A 120 13.19 1.73 6.57
N TYR A 121 14.48 1.36 6.53
CA TYR A 121 15.56 2.33 6.35
C TYR A 121 15.80 2.65 4.88
N ALA A 122 15.95 3.93 4.56
CA ALA A 122 16.55 4.36 3.30
C ALA A 122 18.07 4.24 3.42
N VAL A 123 18.70 3.43 2.55
CA VAL A 123 20.14 3.16 2.57
C VAL A 123 20.76 3.38 1.20
N ALA A 124 22.00 3.82 1.18
CA ALA A 124 22.83 3.88 -0.02
C ALA A 124 23.76 2.65 -0.03
N VAL A 125 23.72 1.88 -1.12
CA VAL A 125 24.53 0.67 -1.26
C VAL A 125 25.58 0.92 -2.34
N ALA A 126 26.84 0.64 -2.00
CA ALA A 126 27.99 0.74 -2.90
C ALA A 126 28.73 -0.60 -2.95
N LYS A 127 29.58 -0.77 -3.97
CA LYS A 127 30.44 -1.95 -4.10
C LYS A 127 31.61 -1.84 -3.13
N GLU A 128 31.90 -2.91 -2.41
CA GLU A 128 33.03 -2.97 -1.48
C GLU A 128 34.38 -2.66 -2.17
N GLN A 129 34.55 -3.10 -3.42
CA GLN A 129 35.77 -2.84 -4.19
C GLN A 129 35.92 -1.41 -4.73
N ASP A 130 34.95 -0.51 -4.48
CA ASP A 130 35.01 0.90 -4.87
C ASP A 130 35.13 1.79 -3.62
N PRO A 131 36.35 1.95 -3.07
CA PRO A 131 36.57 2.72 -1.85
C PRO A 131 36.37 4.24 -2.06
N ASP A 132 36.34 4.69 -3.31
CA ASP A 132 36.18 6.11 -3.66
C ASP A 132 34.70 6.55 -3.67
N THR A 133 33.77 5.60 -3.65
CA THR A 133 32.33 5.91 -3.59
C THR A 133 31.89 6.07 -2.14
N ASP A 134 31.70 7.33 -1.75
CA ASP A 134 31.08 7.72 -0.50
C ASP A 134 29.93 8.72 -0.78
N LEU A 135 29.01 8.85 0.18
CA LEU A 135 27.90 9.80 0.11
C LEU A 135 28.37 11.23 -0.17
N THR A 136 29.54 11.61 0.34
CA THR A 136 30.13 12.94 0.12
C THR A 136 30.77 13.12 -1.26
N TYR A 137 31.13 12.03 -1.95
CA TYR A 137 31.90 12.02 -3.21
C TYR A 137 31.12 11.41 -4.39
N LEU A 138 29.84 11.78 -4.54
CA LEU A 138 28.98 11.28 -5.63
C LEU A 138 29.07 12.10 -6.93
N ARG A 139 29.79 13.23 -6.95
CA ARG A 139 29.87 14.09 -8.15
C ARG A 139 30.55 13.35 -9.30
N GLY A 140 29.85 13.22 -10.42
CA GLY A 140 30.33 12.53 -11.62
C GLY A 140 30.21 11.00 -11.56
N LYS A 141 29.67 10.44 -10.46
CA LYS A 141 29.35 9.02 -10.34
C LYS A 141 27.92 8.76 -10.84
N ASN A 142 27.66 7.52 -11.26
CA ASN A 142 26.32 7.08 -11.64
C ASN A 142 25.57 6.54 -10.42
N THR A 143 24.32 6.95 -10.25
CA THR A 143 23.44 6.50 -9.15
C THR A 143 22.24 5.74 -9.69
N CYS A 144 21.84 4.68 -8.99
CA CYS A 144 20.65 3.89 -9.30
C CYS A 144 19.56 4.18 -8.27
N HIS A 145 18.35 4.45 -8.74
CA HIS A 145 17.21 4.82 -7.90
C HIS A 145 16.04 3.87 -8.17
N SER A 146 15.23 3.54 -7.16
CA SER A 146 14.07 2.64 -7.33
C SER A 146 12.98 3.25 -8.22
N GLY A 147 12.82 4.58 -8.17
CA GLY A 147 11.90 5.32 -9.01
C GLY A 147 11.86 6.79 -8.64
N ILE A 148 11.58 7.65 -9.62
CA ILE A 148 11.43 9.10 -9.38
C ILE A 148 10.26 9.32 -8.43
N GLY A 149 10.48 10.13 -7.40
CA GLY A 149 9.44 10.50 -6.42
C GLY A 149 9.25 9.50 -5.28
N THR A 150 9.86 8.31 -5.32
CA THR A 150 9.83 7.35 -4.21
C THR A 150 10.61 7.87 -3.00
N ALA A 151 10.26 7.41 -1.81
CA ALA A 151 10.84 7.85 -0.55
C ALA A 151 12.33 7.53 -0.50
N ALA A 152 12.68 6.25 -0.33
CA ALA A 152 14.08 5.84 -0.16
C ALA A 152 14.90 6.00 -1.44
N GLY A 153 14.27 5.82 -2.60
CA GLY A 153 14.96 5.88 -3.88
C GLY A 153 15.24 7.30 -4.36
N TRP A 154 14.44 8.30 -3.99
CA TRP A 154 14.53 9.63 -4.59
C TRP A 154 14.48 10.76 -3.56
N ILE A 155 13.43 10.83 -2.76
CA ILE A 155 13.18 11.95 -1.85
C ILE A 155 14.24 12.04 -0.75
N TYR A 156 14.55 10.93 -0.08
CA TYR A 156 15.56 10.92 0.99
C TYR A 156 16.97 11.25 0.47
N PRO A 157 17.49 10.59 -0.59
CA PRO A 157 18.80 10.95 -1.15
C PRO A 157 18.87 12.40 -1.62
N LEU A 158 17.86 12.89 -2.32
CA LEU A 158 17.85 14.27 -2.82
C LEU A 158 17.80 15.28 -1.67
N ALA A 159 16.95 15.06 -0.66
CA ALA A 159 16.87 15.90 0.52
C ALA A 159 18.21 15.92 1.29
N TYR A 160 18.88 14.78 1.41
CA TYR A 160 20.20 14.68 2.03
C TYR A 160 21.25 15.49 1.26
N LEU A 161 21.33 15.36 -0.07
CA LEU A 161 22.30 16.11 -0.88
C LEU A 161 22.03 17.63 -0.90
N LEU A 162 20.76 18.04 -0.89
CA LEU A 162 20.37 19.45 -0.84
C LEU A 162 20.63 20.08 0.53
N SER A 163 20.26 19.40 1.62
CA SER A 163 20.44 19.92 2.98
C SER A 163 21.91 20.06 3.38
N ASN A 164 22.80 19.22 2.82
CA ASN A 164 24.24 19.34 3.00
C ASN A 164 24.92 20.27 1.97
N GLY A 165 24.16 20.86 1.03
CA GLY A 165 24.66 21.81 0.04
C GLY A 165 25.54 21.21 -1.07
N TRP A 166 25.50 19.89 -1.26
CA TRP A 166 26.28 19.19 -2.29
C TRP A 166 25.62 19.26 -3.67
N ILE A 167 24.29 19.37 -3.69
CA ILE A 167 23.51 19.81 -4.85
C ILE A 167 22.96 21.19 -4.55
N ARG A 168 23.03 22.08 -5.55
CA ARG A 168 22.41 23.41 -5.50
C ARG A 168 21.37 23.50 -6.60
N TYR A 169 20.21 24.02 -6.25
CA TYR A 169 19.24 24.47 -7.23
C TYR A 169 19.80 25.75 -7.87
N GLU A 170 20.05 25.69 -9.18
CA GLU A 170 20.29 26.90 -9.96
C GLU A 170 18.95 27.62 -10.16
N LYS A 171 18.91 28.89 -9.72
CA LYS A 171 17.77 29.79 -9.91
C LYS A 171 17.63 30.20 -11.37
#